data_AF-A0A238YSL2-F1
#
_entry.id   AF-A0A238YSL2-F1
#
_cell.length_a   1.000
_cell.length_b   1.000
_cell.length_c   1.000
_cell.angle_alpha   90.00
_cell.angle_beta   90.00
_cell.angle_gamma   90.00
#
_symmetry.space_group_name_H-M   'P 1'
#
loop_
_entity.id
_entity.type
_entity.pdbx_description
1 polymer ?
#
loop_
_entity_poly.entity_id
_entity_poly.type
_entity_poly.pdbx_seq_one_letter_code
_entity_poly.pdbx_strand_id
1 'polypeptide(L)' 'MVGFIDAHRDAHGVEPICDVLPIAPSTYYDHLAKRADPSRLSDRARRDEALRPEIRRVFEDNWSVYGVRKVWRQL' A
#
# COMPACT_ATOMS: atom_id res chain seq x y z
N MET A 1 4.49 1.70 -8.74
CA MET A 1 4.53 3.07 -9.30
C MET A 1 5.54 3.94 -8.56
N VAL A 2 5.35 4.26 -7.28
CA VAL A 2 6.32 5.05 -6.48
C VAL A 2 7.72 4.42 -6.46
N GLY A 3 7.83 3.09 -6.34
CA GLY A 3 9.13 2.41 -6.41
C GLY A 3 9.87 2.56 -7.75
N PHE A 4 9.15 2.70 -8.87
CA PHE A 4 9.78 2.97 -10.17
C PHE A 4 10.36 4.38 -10.22
N ILE A 5 9.61 5.37 -9.71
CA ILE A 5 10.06 6.76 -9.62
C ILE A 5 11.25 6.85 -8.66
N ASP A 6 11.19 6.20 -7.49
CA ASP A 6 12.30 6.15 -6.53
C ASP A 6 13.60 5.61 -7.15
N ALA A 7 13.51 4.64 -8.07
CA ALA A 7 14.65 4.03 -8.71
C ALA A 7 15.29 4.89 -9.83
N HIS A 8 14.53 5.82 -10.42
CA HIS A 8 14.98 6.57 -11.61
C HIS A 8 15.00 8.08 -11.42
N ARG A 9 14.50 8.61 -10.30
CA ARG A 9 14.44 10.06 -10.02
C ARG A 9 15.81 10.73 -10.02
N ASP A 10 16.87 10.00 -9.67
CA ASP A 10 18.23 10.55 -9.61
C ASP A 10 18.79 10.79 -11.03
N ALA A 11 18.31 10.05 -12.04
CA ALA A 11 18.73 10.18 -13.43
C ALA A 11 17.82 11.11 -14.26
N HIS A 12 16.51 11.13 -13.96
CA HIS A 12 15.51 11.81 -14.80
C HIS A 12 14.66 12.86 -14.09
N GLY A 13 14.77 13.00 -12.77
CA GLY A 13 13.88 13.83 -11.97
C GLY A 13 12.49 13.22 -11.78
N VAL A 14 11.75 13.70 -10.79
CA VAL A 14 10.40 13.18 -10.46
C VAL A 14 9.37 13.65 -11.47
N GLU A 15 9.37 14.94 -11.82
CA GLU A 15 8.34 15.55 -12.69
C GLU A 15 8.33 14.93 -14.11
N PRO A 16 9.48 14.75 -14.80
CA PRO A 16 9.46 14.16 -16.14
C PRO A 16 8.97 12.70 -16.14
N ILE A 17 9.27 11.94 -15.08
CA ILE A 17 8.78 10.56 -14.95
C ILE A 17 7.25 10.58 -14.70
N CYS A 18 6.77 11.48 -13.85
CA CYS A 18 5.35 11.63 -13.56
C CYS A 18 4.53 12.01 -14.81
N ASP A 19 5.07 12.87 -15.68
CA ASP A 19 4.45 13.25 -16.95
C ASP A 19 4.28 12.06 -17.90
N VAL A 20 5.27 11.17 -17.97
CA VAL A 20 5.23 9.95 -18.80
C VAL A 20 4.34 8.86 -18.19
N LEU A 21 4.22 8.78 -16.86
CA LEU A 21 3.38 7.82 -16.13
C LEU A 21 1.93 8.28 -15.89
N PRO A 22 1.46 9.27 -16.66
CA PRO A 22 0.43 10.25 -16.30
C PRO A 22 -0.03 10.25 -14.82
N ILE A 23 0.85 10.61 -13.90
CA ILE A 23 0.50 10.84 -12.49
C ILE A 23 0.88 12.24 -12.04
N ALA A 24 0.14 12.79 -11.07
CA ALA A 24 0.51 14.06 -10.48
C ALA A 24 1.75 13.90 -9.57
N PRO A 25 2.78 14.77 -9.68
CA PRO A 25 3.93 14.77 -8.77
C PRO A 25 3.52 14.87 -7.29
N SER A 26 2.43 15.58 -6.99
CA SER A 26 1.86 15.67 -5.64
C SER A 26 1.46 14.30 -5.07
N THR A 27 0.97 13.38 -5.91
CA THR A 27 0.63 12.01 -5.50
C THR A 27 1.88 11.21 -5.10
N TYR A 28 3.00 11.40 -5.80
CA TYR A 28 4.28 10.78 -5.42
C TYR A 28 4.75 11.27 -4.04
N TYR A 29 4.77 12.59 -3.83
CA TYR A 29 5.19 13.16 -2.55
C TYR A 29 4.23 12.85 -1.40
N ASP A 30 2.91 12.80 -1.64
CA ASP A 30 1.92 12.37 -0.66
C ASP A 30 2.17 10.91 -0.23
N HIS A 31 2.51 10.02 -1.18
CA HIS A 31 2.87 8.65 -0.83
C HIS A 31 4.18 8.57 -0.03
N LEU A 32 5.19 9.39 -0.36
CA LEU A 32 6.41 9.49 0.44
C LEU A 32 6.12 9.96 1.86
N ALA A 33 5.28 10.99 2.01
CA ALA A 33 4.84 11.52 3.29
C ALA A 33 4.14 10.47 4.15
N LYS A 34 3.23 9.68 3.56
CA LYS A 34 2.54 8.57 4.23
C LYS A 34 3.48 7.42 4.60
N ARG A 35 4.52 7.16 3.80
CA ARG A 35 5.56 6.15 4.09
C ARG A 35 6.44 6.57 5.26
N ALA A 36 6.79 7.86 5.34
CA ALA A 36 7.60 8.40 6.43
C ALA A 36 6.81 8.54 7.75
N ASP A 37 5.52 8.87 7.65
CA ASP A 37 4.63 9.05 8.80
C ASP A 37 3.31 8.28 8.60
N PRO A 38 3.21 7.06 9.19
CA PRO A 38 2.01 6.25 9.12
C PRO A 38 0.76 6.89 9.74
N SER A 39 0.89 7.95 10.55
CA SER A 39 -0.26 8.67 11.10
C SER A 39 -1.04 9.46 10.03
N ARG A 40 -0.39 9.76 8.89
CA ARG A 40 -1.00 10.42 7.72
C ARG A 40 -1.81 9.48 6.84
N LEU A 41 -1.79 8.17 7.13
CA LEU A 41 -2.64 7.20 6.45
C LEU A 41 -4.11 7.44 6.84
N SER A 42 -5.01 7.14 5.91
CA SER A 42 -6.44 7.17 6.22
C SER A 42 -6.78 6.13 7.29
N ASP A 43 -7.85 6.37 8.05
CA ASP A 43 -8.31 5.42 9.07
C ASP A 43 -8.58 4.02 8.50
N ARG A 44 -9.05 3.96 7.24
CA ARG A 44 -9.19 2.69 6.53
C ARG A 44 -7.85 2.00 6.32
N ALA A 45 -6.84 2.68 5.81
CA ALA A 45 -5.53 2.08 5.55
C ALA A 45 -4.85 1.62 6.85
N ARG A 46 -4.99 2.38 7.94
CA ARG A 46 -4.51 1.99 9.27
C ARG A 46 -5.22 0.73 9.78
N ARG A 47 -6.54 0.65 9.60
CA ARG A 47 -7.34 -0.53 9.97
C ARG A 47 -6.97 -1.75 9.12
N ASP A 48 -6.79 -1.55 7.82
CA ASP A 48 -6.40 -2.62 6.90
C ASP A 48 -5.02 -3.20 7.28
N GLU A 49 -4.07 -2.35 7.68
CA GLU A 49 -2.76 -2.80 8.17
C GLU A 49 -2.87 -3.65 9.44
N ALA A 50 -3.74 -3.27 10.38
CA ALA A 50 -4.01 -4.05 11.57
C ALA A 50 -4.76 -5.38 11.29
N LEU A 51 -5.63 -5.41 10.27
CA LEU A 51 -6.43 -6.59 9.90
C LEU A 51 -5.64 -7.61 9.07
N ARG A 52 -4.65 -7.17 8.29
CA ARG A 52 -3.80 -8.06 7.46
C ARG A 52 -3.20 -9.25 8.22
N PRO A 53 -2.55 -9.07 9.40
CA PRO A 53 -2.01 -10.21 10.15
C PRO A 53 -3.12 -11.14 10.65
N GLU A 54 -4.28 -10.63 11.06
CA GLU A 54 -5.41 -11.46 11.49
C GLU A 54 -6.02 -12.27 10.34
N ILE A 55 -6.18 -11.64 9.17
CA ILE A 55 -6.60 -12.31 7.93
C ILE A 55 -5.65 -13.48 7.61
N ARG A 56 -4.33 -13.24 7.72
CA ARG A 56 -3.31 -14.27 7.47
C ARG A 56 -3.38 -15.39 8.50
N ARG A 57 -3.49 -15.04 9.79
CA ARG A 57 -3.64 -16.00 10.89
C ARG A 57 -4.84 -16.93 10.66
N VAL A 58 -6.03 -16.36 10.39
CA VAL A 58 -7.24 -17.15 10.12
C VAL A 58 -7.04 -18.05 8.89
N PHE A 59 -6.39 -17.55 7.84
CA PHE A 59 -6.13 -18.35 6.64
C PHE A 59 -5.19 -19.53 6.93
N GLU A 60 -4.08 -19.30 7.62
CA GLU A 60 -3.06 -20.31 7.94
C GLU A 60 -3.58 -21.33 8.98
N ASP A 61 -4.26 -20.88 10.03
CA ASP A 61 -4.86 -21.72 11.07
C ASP A 61 -5.91 -22.70 10.48
N ASN A 62 -6.55 -22.34 9.37
CA ASN A 62 -7.51 -23.19 8.66
C ASN A 62 -6.89 -23.89 7.43
N TRP A 63 -5.61 -24.26 7.51
CA TRP A 63 -4.88 -25.01 6.46
C TRP A 63 -4.94 -24.37 5.06
N SER A 64 -5.09 -23.04 5.01
CA SER A 64 -5.18 -22.30 3.75
C SER A 64 -6.38 -22.69 2.85
N VAL A 65 -7.40 -23.39 3.37
CA VAL A 65 -8.61 -23.77 2.59
C VAL A 65 -9.75 -22.77 2.74
N TYR A 66 -9.63 -21.81 3.66
CA TYR A 66 -10.64 -20.77 3.85
C TYR A 66 -10.49 -19.67 2.80
N GLY A 67 -11.44 -19.59 1.88
CA GLY A 67 -11.56 -18.45 0.97
C GLY A 67 -12.13 -17.20 1.65
N VAL A 68 -12.16 -16.08 0.90
CA VAL A 68 -12.53 -14.73 1.36
C VAL A 68 -13.77 -14.70 2.27
N ARG A 69 -14.87 -15.38 1.87
CA ARG A 69 -16.12 -15.37 2.64
C ARG A 69 -16.01 -16.04 4.01
N LYS A 70 -15.22 -17.12 4.13
CA LYS A 70 -15.05 -17.84 5.40
C LYS A 70 -14.13 -17.07 6.35
N VAL A 71 -13.04 -16.52 5.81
CA VAL A 71 -12.14 -15.64 6.56
C VAL A 71 -12.90 -14.41 7.09
N TRP A 72 -13.68 -13.74 6.24
CA TRP A 72 -14.45 -12.56 6.64
C TRP A 72 -15.47 -12.83 7.76
N ARG A 73 -16.06 -14.03 7.84
CA ARG A 73 -17.02 -14.37 8.91
C ARG A 73 -16.34 -14.63 10.27
N GLN A 74 -15.04 -14.85 10.30
CA GLN A 74 -14.28 -15.16 11.52
C GLN A 74 -13.47 -13.96 12.05
N LEU A 75 -13.41 -12.87 11.28
CA LEU A 75 -12.81 -11.60 11.68
C LEU A 75 -13.89 -10.66 12.22
#